data_AF-A0A7S7BUJ7-F1
#
_entry.id   AF-A0A7S7BUJ7-F1
#
_cell.length_a   1.000
_cell.length_b   1.000
_cell.length_c   1.000
_cell.angle_alpha   90.00
_cell.angle_beta   90.00
_cell.angle_gamma   90.00
#
_symmetry.space_group_name_H-M   'P 1'
#
loop_
_entity.id
_entity.type
_entity.pdbx_description
1 polymer ?
#
loop_
_entity_poly.entity_id
_entity_poly.type
_entity_poly.pdbx_seq_one_letter_code
_entity_poly.pdbx_strand_id
1 'polypeptide(L)'
;MNRKIKFFIVLGMLVICIPLVLYVVTFHGGLSKNSQDWGAFGSYLSGIYSSAFSFLSAIILIATLREMQKANKQERENFVTQLANNESDKKIHDVIMLSEMINKLIDNNVTIGDRKALHHGLASQMDQKCRKFQVTEEHELYEAAIDLMRDQRERFASEVHVLGQLAKKVASIEDEEVADTAKAIVKGLINDSYRFWLYCYAQVWNLEANYYLKKWVGFCTIPDELERYLPDPHDLPTDK
;
A
#
# COMPACT_ATOMS: atom_id res chain seq x y z
N MET A 1 -34.04 0.16 -34.43
CA MET A 1 -34.87 0.31 -33.21
C MET A 1 -34.97 -1.02 -32.48
N ASN A 2 -34.53 -1.06 -31.22
CA ASN A 2 -34.29 -2.28 -30.44
C ASN A 2 -35.59 -3.11 -30.26
N ARG A 3 -35.56 -4.45 -30.42
CA ARG A 3 -36.77 -5.31 -30.34
C ARG A 3 -37.51 -5.14 -29.00
N LYS A 4 -36.77 -4.96 -27.91
CA LYS A 4 -37.31 -4.70 -26.57
C LYS A 4 -38.06 -3.37 -26.49
N ILE A 5 -37.53 -2.31 -27.12
CA ILE A 5 -38.17 -0.98 -27.15
C ILE A 5 -39.49 -1.03 -27.92
N LYS A 6 -39.52 -1.71 -29.08
CA LYS A 6 -40.78 -1.90 -29.84
C LYS A 6 -41.85 -2.61 -29.00
N PHE A 7 -41.46 -3.63 -28.24
CA PHE A 7 -42.39 -4.37 -27.36
C PHE A 7 -43.00 -3.47 -26.27
N PHE A 8 -42.18 -2.67 -25.58
CA PHE A 8 -42.68 -1.75 -24.56
C PHE A 8 -43.62 -0.67 -25.13
N ILE A 9 -43.34 -0.17 -26.34
CA ILE A 9 -44.21 0.79 -27.02
C ILE A 9 -45.59 0.17 -27.32
N VAL A 10 -45.62 -1.06 -27.85
CA VAL A 10 -46.87 -1.77 -28.14
C VAL A 10 -47.66 -2.07 -26.86
N LEU A 11 -46.97 -2.47 -25.79
CA LEU A 11 -47.59 -2.73 -24.49
C LEU A 11 -48.18 -1.45 -23.87
N GLY A 12 -47.46 -0.33 -23.96
CA GLY A 12 -47.95 0.97 -23.50
C GLY A 12 -49.20 1.44 -24.26
N MET A 13 -49.22 1.27 -25.59
CA MET A 13 -50.40 1.55 -26.42
C MET A 13 -51.60 0.69 -26.02
N LEU A 14 -51.40 -0.60 -25.73
CA LEU A 14 -52.48 -1.48 -25.27
C LEU A 14 -53.07 -1.03 -23.94
N VAL A 15 -52.23 -0.66 -22.96
CA VAL A 15 -52.69 -0.17 -21.65
C VAL A 15 -53.53 1.10 -21.77
N ILE A 16 -53.24 1.97 -22.74
CA ILE A 16 -54.01 3.19 -23.02
C ILE A 16 -55.29 2.89 -23.81
N CYS A 17 -55.24 2.01 -24.80
CA CYS A 17 -56.39 1.77 -25.68
C CYS A 17 -57.46 0.87 -25.04
N ILE A 18 -57.10 -0.09 -24.19
CA ILE A 18 -58.05 -1.06 -23.61
C ILE A 18 -59.17 -0.38 -22.79
N PRO A 19 -58.89 0.53 -21.83
CA PRO A 19 -59.94 1.19 -21.06
C PRO A 19 -60.85 2.07 -21.92
N LEU A 20 -60.30 2.68 -22.96
CA LEU A 20 -61.04 3.50 -23.93
C LEU A 20 -62.03 2.64 -24.73
N VAL A 21 -61.56 1.50 -25.25
CA VAL A 21 -62.41 0.57 -26.02
C VAL A 21 -63.49 -0.03 -25.12
N LEU A 22 -63.15 -0.46 -23.90
CA LEU A 22 -64.12 -0.99 -22.94
C LEU A 22 -65.17 0.05 -22.56
N TYR A 23 -64.79 1.32 -22.39
CA TYR A 23 -65.73 2.39 -22.13
C TYR A 23 -66.72 2.59 -23.29
N VAL A 24 -66.22 2.69 -24.53
CA VAL A 24 -67.06 2.89 -25.72
C VAL A 24 -68.01 1.70 -25.96
N VAL A 25 -67.53 0.47 -25.76
CA VAL A 25 -68.33 -0.76 -25.91
C VAL A 25 -69.33 -0.93 -24.77
N THR A 26 -69.09 -0.41 -23.57
CA THR A 26 -70.03 -0.61 -22.45
C THR A 26 -71.12 0.45 -22.44
N PHE A 27 -70.77 1.71 -22.71
CA PHE A 27 -71.68 2.85 -22.55
C PHE A 27 -72.40 3.28 -23.84
N HIS A 28 -72.21 2.56 -24.95
CA HIS A 28 -72.88 2.70 -26.27
C HIS A 28 -73.61 4.05 -26.47
N GLY A 29 -72.89 5.05 -26.95
CA GLY A 29 -73.44 6.39 -27.21
C GLY A 29 -72.44 7.28 -27.95
N GLY A 30 -72.95 8.28 -28.67
CA GLY A 30 -72.12 9.31 -29.29
C GLY A 30 -71.46 10.22 -28.25
N LEU A 31 -70.62 11.16 -28.69
CA LEU A 31 -69.99 12.14 -27.79
C LEU A 31 -71.07 12.92 -27.01
N SER A 32 -71.02 12.87 -25.68
CA SER A 32 -71.98 13.60 -24.86
C SER A 32 -71.77 15.11 -24.98
N LYS A 33 -72.89 15.84 -25.08
CA LYS A 33 -72.92 17.31 -25.00
C LYS A 33 -72.99 17.82 -23.56
N ASN A 34 -73.19 16.94 -22.58
CA ASN A 34 -73.25 17.29 -21.17
C ASN A 34 -71.85 17.18 -20.55
N SER A 35 -71.37 18.25 -19.91
CA SER A 35 -70.07 18.29 -19.23
C SER A 35 -69.98 17.31 -18.07
N GLN A 36 -71.11 16.94 -17.45
CA GLN A 36 -71.15 16.04 -16.31
C GLN A 36 -70.72 14.61 -16.68
N ASP A 37 -71.04 14.15 -17.89
CA ASP A 37 -70.63 12.84 -18.41
C ASP A 37 -69.13 12.76 -18.66
N TRP A 38 -68.51 13.88 -19.09
CA TRP A 38 -67.07 14.00 -19.23
C TRP A 38 -66.34 13.93 -17.89
N GLY A 39 -66.93 14.48 -16.82
CA GLY A 39 -66.42 14.35 -15.45
C GLY A 39 -66.43 12.90 -14.95
N ALA A 40 -67.50 12.15 -15.24
CA ALA A 40 -67.59 10.73 -14.91
C ALA A 40 -66.59 9.88 -15.71
N PHE A 41 -66.44 10.15 -17.01
CA PHE A 41 -65.43 9.50 -17.87
C PHE A 41 -64.00 9.74 -17.39
N GLY A 42 -63.66 11.00 -17.09
CA GLY A 42 -62.36 11.35 -16.54
C GLY A 42 -62.08 10.65 -15.21
N SER A 43 -63.08 10.53 -14.34
CA SER A 43 -62.97 9.78 -13.08
C SER A 43 -62.71 8.28 -13.30
N TYR A 44 -63.39 7.66 -14.26
CA TYR A 44 -63.14 6.25 -14.63
C TYR A 44 -61.71 6.03 -15.15
N LEU A 45 -61.28 6.83 -16.12
CA LEU A 45 -59.93 6.71 -16.71
C LEU A 45 -58.84 6.99 -15.68
N SER A 46 -58.97 8.07 -14.92
CA SER A 46 -57.99 8.44 -13.89
C SER A 46 -57.88 7.38 -12.79
N GLY A 47 -58.98 6.70 -12.42
CA GLY A 47 -58.93 5.58 -11.47
C GLY A 47 -58.11 4.39 -11.98
N ILE A 48 -58.29 4.01 -13.25
CA ILE A 48 -57.54 2.91 -13.88
C ILE A 48 -56.07 3.29 -14.06
N TYR A 49 -55.80 4.45 -14.64
CA TYR A 49 -54.43 4.88 -14.93
C TYR A 49 -53.64 5.19 -13.65
N SER A 50 -54.24 5.81 -12.64
CA SER A 50 -53.56 6.08 -11.37
C SER A 50 -53.09 4.80 -10.69
N SER A 51 -53.90 3.74 -10.71
CA SER A 51 -53.55 2.43 -10.17
C SER A 51 -52.38 1.80 -10.95
N ALA A 52 -52.42 1.85 -12.29
CA ALA A 52 -51.36 1.34 -13.14
C ALA A 52 -50.04 2.12 -12.96
N PHE A 53 -50.10 3.45 -12.90
CA PHE A 53 -48.92 4.30 -12.66
C PHE A 53 -48.34 4.09 -11.27
N SER A 54 -49.19 3.90 -10.24
CA SER A 54 -48.73 3.61 -8.88
C SER A 54 -47.97 2.29 -8.83
N PHE A 55 -48.47 1.25 -9.49
CA PHE A 55 -47.78 -0.04 -9.59
C PHE A 55 -46.46 0.07 -10.36
N LEU A 56 -46.46 0.79 -11.50
CA LEU A 56 -45.24 1.02 -12.27
C LEU A 56 -44.20 1.80 -11.47
N SER A 57 -44.63 2.82 -10.71
CA SER A 57 -43.78 3.59 -9.82
C SER A 57 -43.13 2.71 -8.75
N ALA A 58 -43.89 1.80 -8.14
CA ALA A 58 -43.34 0.85 -7.17
C ALA A 58 -42.27 -0.08 -7.80
N ILE A 59 -42.50 -0.57 -9.02
CA ILE A 59 -41.50 -1.39 -9.75
C ILE A 59 -40.22 -0.59 -10.01
N ILE A 60 -40.36 0.64 -10.49
CA ILE A 60 -39.22 1.52 -10.76
C ILE A 60 -38.46 1.76 -9.46
N LEU A 61 -39.16 2.08 -8.37
CA LEU A 61 -38.55 2.31 -7.07
C LEU A 61 -37.75 1.10 -6.57
N ILE A 62 -38.30 -0.11 -6.70
CA ILE A 62 -37.61 -1.35 -6.33
C ILE A 62 -36.37 -1.57 -7.20
N ALA A 63 -36.46 -1.33 -8.51
CA ALA A 63 -35.33 -1.46 -9.42
C ALA A 63 -34.22 -0.46 -9.07
N THR A 64 -34.57 0.80 -8.84
CA THR A 64 -33.63 1.86 -8.43
C THR A 64 -32.98 1.51 -7.09
N LEU A 65 -33.74 1.01 -6.12
CA LEU A 65 -33.20 0.61 -4.81
C LEU A 65 -32.18 -0.53 -4.95
N ARG A 66 -32.45 -1.52 -5.80
CA ARG A 66 -31.52 -2.62 -6.08
C ARG A 66 -30.23 -2.13 -6.74
N GLU A 67 -30.33 -1.25 -7.72
CA GLU A 67 -29.16 -0.65 -8.37
C GLU A 67 -28.35 0.21 -7.38
N MET A 68 -29.01 1.01 -6.54
CA MET A 68 -28.34 1.77 -5.48
C MET A 68 -27.63 0.85 -4.49
N GLN A 69 -28.26 -0.24 -4.05
CA GLN A 69 -27.63 -1.21 -3.16
C GLN A 69 -26.39 -1.86 -3.79
N LYS A 70 -26.47 -2.21 -5.08
CA LYS A 70 -25.34 -2.77 -5.83
C LYS A 70 -24.21 -1.75 -5.97
N ALA A 71 -24.53 -0.51 -6.33
CA ALA A 71 -23.56 0.59 -6.44
C ALA A 71 -22.86 0.85 -5.09
N ASN A 72 -23.61 0.96 -4.00
CA ASN A 72 -23.06 1.15 -2.65
C ASN A 72 -22.15 -0.01 -2.22
N LYS A 73 -22.51 -1.25 -2.56
CA LYS A 73 -21.67 -2.42 -2.27
C LYS A 73 -20.34 -2.33 -3.02
N GLN A 74 -20.38 -2.02 -4.32
CA GLN A 74 -19.19 -1.87 -5.15
C GLN A 74 -18.30 -0.72 -4.66
N GLU A 75 -18.91 0.42 -4.30
CA GLU A 75 -18.18 1.57 -3.78
C GLU A 75 -17.45 1.24 -2.48
N ARG A 76 -18.10 0.48 -1.58
CA ARG A 76 -17.47 0.00 -0.35
C ARG A 76 -16.28 -0.92 -0.63
N GLU A 77 -16.41 -1.85 -1.58
CA GLU A 77 -15.33 -2.77 -1.96
C GLU A 77 -14.14 -2.01 -2.56
N ASN A 78 -14.42 -1.05 -3.44
CA ASN A 78 -13.39 -0.19 -4.03
C ASN A 78 -12.70 0.66 -2.96
N PHE A 79 -13.46 1.23 -2.02
CA PHE A 79 -12.92 2.05 -0.93
C PHE A 79 -11.99 1.24 0.00
N VAL A 80 -12.39 0.02 0.38
CA VAL A 80 -11.54 -0.87 1.18
C VAL A 80 -10.23 -1.21 0.45
N THR A 81 -10.31 -1.50 -0.86
CA THR A 81 -9.13 -1.79 -1.68
C THR A 81 -8.20 -0.58 -1.78
N GLN A 82 -8.76 0.62 -1.97
CA GLN A 82 -7.98 1.86 -1.99
C GLN A 82 -7.30 2.16 -0.65
N LEU A 83 -7.96 1.89 0.47
CA LEU A 83 -7.35 2.06 1.79
C LEU A 83 -6.16 1.13 1.99
N ALA A 84 -6.28 -0.14 1.60
CA ALA A 84 -5.19 -1.11 1.69
C ALA A 84 -3.97 -0.69 0.84
N ASN A 85 -4.23 -0.22 -0.40
CA ASN A 85 -3.17 0.28 -1.28
C ASN A 85 -2.52 1.55 -0.72
N ASN A 86 -3.32 2.53 -0.28
CA ASN A 86 -2.82 3.78 0.30
C ASN A 86 -1.97 3.53 1.56
N GLU A 87 -2.33 2.55 2.40
CA GLU A 87 -1.54 2.20 3.57
C GLU A 87 -0.18 1.62 3.17
N SER A 88 -0.15 0.76 2.16
CA SER A 88 1.08 0.17 1.62
C SER A 88 1.98 1.24 0.99
N ASP A 89 1.40 2.13 0.17
CA ASP A 89 2.11 3.25 -0.43
C ASP A 89 2.70 4.19 0.63
N LYS A 90 1.93 4.47 1.69
CA LYS A 90 2.40 5.27 2.82
C LYS A 90 3.57 4.59 3.55
N LYS A 91 3.51 3.27 3.77
CA LYS A 91 4.61 2.52 4.40
C LYS A 91 5.88 2.61 3.57
N ILE A 92 5.79 2.45 2.25
CA ILE A 92 6.93 2.59 1.33
C ILE A 92 7.46 4.03 1.32
N HIS A 93 6.58 5.03 1.24
CA HIS A 93 6.98 6.43 1.30
C HIS A 93 7.73 6.77 2.58
N ASP A 94 7.25 6.31 3.74
CA ASP A 94 7.92 6.49 5.03
C ASP A 94 9.32 5.84 5.03
N VAL A 95 9.47 4.65 4.43
CA VAL A 95 10.76 3.95 4.28
C VAL A 95 11.74 4.76 3.42
N ILE A 96 11.27 5.31 2.31
CA ILE A 96 12.09 6.19 1.44
C ILE A 96 12.54 7.43 2.23
N MET A 97 11.61 8.13 2.87
CA MET A 97 11.89 9.34 3.65
C MET A 97 12.91 9.09 4.77
N LEU A 98 12.76 8.00 5.52
CA LEU A 98 13.71 7.63 6.58
C LEU A 98 15.09 7.27 6.01
N SER A 99 15.15 6.60 4.88
CA SER A 99 16.41 6.25 4.20
C SER A 99 17.14 7.49 3.68
N GLU A 100 16.41 8.42 3.06
CA GLU A 100 16.94 9.71 2.62
C GLU A 100 17.39 10.56 3.81
N MET A 101 16.65 10.52 4.92
CA MET A 101 17.03 11.23 6.14
C MET A 101 18.32 10.68 6.74
N ILE A 102 18.55 9.36 6.72
CA ILE A 102 19.85 8.78 7.12
C ILE A 102 20.97 9.33 6.24
N ASN A 103 20.79 9.32 4.90
CA ASN A 103 21.78 9.87 3.98
C ASN A 103 22.08 11.34 4.27
N LYS A 104 21.04 12.15 4.49
CA LYS A 104 21.17 13.56 4.82
C LYS A 104 21.87 13.77 6.17
N LEU A 105 21.61 12.94 7.17
CA LEU A 105 22.31 13.02 8.46
C LEU A 105 23.79 12.70 8.28
N ILE A 106 24.13 11.64 7.54
CA ILE A 106 25.52 11.28 7.21
C ILE A 106 26.22 12.44 6.51
N ASP A 107 25.59 13.06 5.51
CA ASP A 107 26.17 14.17 4.74
C ASP A 107 26.44 15.41 5.61
N ASN A 108 25.62 15.64 6.64
CA ASN A 108 25.74 16.80 7.53
C ASN A 108 26.52 16.49 8.82
N ASN A 109 27.00 15.26 9.00
CA ASN A 109 27.64 14.85 10.23
C ASN A 109 29.09 15.36 10.27
N VAL A 110 29.33 16.35 11.14
CA VAL A 110 30.63 17.00 11.32
C VAL A 110 31.72 16.01 11.76
N THR A 111 31.35 14.92 12.45
CA THR A 111 32.31 13.88 12.87
C THR A 111 32.72 12.94 11.74
N ILE A 112 31.94 12.89 10.66
CA ILE A 112 32.21 12.07 9.48
C ILE A 112 33.13 12.81 8.50
N GLY A 113 33.04 14.15 8.43
CA GLY A 113 33.91 14.99 7.60
C GLY A 113 33.62 14.80 6.11
N ASP A 114 34.30 13.84 5.47
CA ASP A 114 34.01 13.43 4.09
C ASP A 114 33.41 12.02 4.09
N ARG A 115 32.17 11.95 3.60
CA ARG A 115 31.43 10.71 3.40
C ARG A 115 32.30 9.67 2.70
N LYS A 116 32.92 9.99 1.56
CA LYS A 116 33.73 9.03 0.78
C LYS A 116 35.01 8.61 1.50
N ALA A 117 35.55 9.42 2.40
CA ALA A 117 36.74 9.05 3.16
C ALA A 117 36.40 8.20 4.39
N LEU A 118 35.14 8.20 4.87
CA LEU A 118 34.76 7.57 6.13
C LEU A 118 35.03 6.07 6.15
N HIS A 119 34.58 5.35 5.13
CA HIS A 119 34.71 3.89 5.10
C HIS A 119 36.18 3.48 5.02
N HIS A 120 37.02 4.18 4.23
CA HIS A 120 38.46 3.97 4.22
C HIS A 120 39.12 4.32 5.57
N GLY A 121 38.67 5.39 6.24
CA GLY A 121 39.16 5.78 7.56
C GLY A 121 38.78 4.81 8.68
N LEU A 122 37.62 4.15 8.58
CA LEU A 122 37.24 3.07 9.50
C LEU A 122 37.98 1.76 9.15
N ALA A 123 38.09 1.43 7.86
CA ALA A 123 38.82 0.26 7.40
C ALA A 123 40.33 0.30 7.74
N SER A 124 40.95 1.48 7.78
CA SER A 124 42.34 1.63 8.22
C SER A 124 42.51 1.43 9.73
N GLN A 125 41.50 1.77 10.54
CA GLN A 125 41.50 1.49 11.98
C GLN A 125 41.25 0.00 12.28
N MET A 126 40.66 -0.74 11.34
CA MET A 126 40.46 -2.18 11.48
C MET A 126 41.77 -2.96 11.53
N ASP A 127 42.86 -2.48 10.92
CA ASP A 127 44.16 -3.17 10.90
C ASP A 127 44.65 -3.53 12.32
N GLN A 128 44.49 -2.59 13.27
CA GLN A 128 44.90 -2.80 14.66
C GLN A 128 43.93 -3.74 15.39
N LYS A 129 42.62 -3.60 15.14
CA LYS A 129 41.59 -4.43 15.77
C LYS A 129 41.69 -5.87 15.27
N CYS A 130 41.80 -6.11 13.97
CA CYS A 130 41.89 -7.45 13.40
C CYS A 130 43.09 -8.23 13.93
N ARG A 131 44.24 -7.59 14.13
CA ARG A 131 45.41 -8.24 14.77
C ARG A 131 45.17 -8.61 16.22
N LYS A 132 44.47 -7.75 16.97
CA LYS A 132 44.12 -8.01 18.37
C LYS A 132 43.16 -9.20 18.51
N PHE A 133 42.18 -9.29 17.61
CA PHE A 133 41.18 -10.35 17.59
C PHE A 133 41.61 -11.60 16.82
N GLN A 134 42.76 -11.57 16.14
CA GLN A 134 43.27 -12.67 15.31
C GLN A 134 42.25 -13.14 14.27
N VAL A 135 41.67 -12.19 13.53
CA VAL A 135 40.59 -12.46 12.57
C VAL A 135 41.02 -13.46 11.50
N THR A 136 40.28 -14.56 11.41
CA THR A 136 40.37 -15.64 10.43
C THR A 136 39.01 -15.96 9.82
N GLU A 137 37.92 -15.68 10.53
CA GLU A 137 36.55 -15.90 10.07
C GLU A 137 35.71 -14.62 10.05
N GLU A 138 34.62 -14.63 9.29
CA GLU A 138 33.68 -13.48 9.19
C GLU A 138 33.16 -13.03 10.56
N HIS A 139 32.85 -13.98 11.44
CA HIS A 139 32.31 -13.67 12.77
C HIS A 139 33.28 -12.81 13.60
N GLU A 140 34.57 -13.14 13.56
CA GLU A 140 35.62 -12.43 14.28
C GLU A 140 35.83 -11.02 13.71
N LEU A 141 35.66 -10.86 12.39
CA LEU A 141 35.68 -9.54 11.74
C LEU A 141 34.54 -8.66 12.25
N TYR A 142 33.33 -9.21 12.38
CA TYR A 142 32.20 -8.50 12.98
C TYR A 142 32.48 -8.10 14.43
N GLU A 143 33.08 -8.99 15.25
CA GLU A 143 33.45 -8.65 16.62
C GLU A 143 34.47 -7.51 16.69
N ALA A 144 35.50 -7.54 15.84
CA ALA A 144 36.50 -6.49 15.73
C ALA A 144 35.88 -5.15 15.29
N ALA A 145 34.95 -5.17 14.33
CA ALA A 145 34.22 -3.97 13.88
C ALA A 145 33.29 -3.42 14.97
N ILE A 146 32.62 -4.28 15.72
CA ILE A 146 31.77 -3.90 16.86
C ILE A 146 32.63 -3.29 17.98
N ASP A 147 33.81 -3.86 18.27
CA ASP A 147 34.76 -3.31 19.24
C ASP A 147 35.27 -1.92 18.80
N LEU A 148 35.53 -1.73 17.51
CA LEU A 148 35.86 -0.40 16.98
C LEU A 148 34.73 0.60 17.22
N MET A 149 33.47 0.20 17.02
CA MET A 149 32.31 1.08 17.23
C MET A 149 32.07 1.43 18.71
N ARG A 150 32.55 0.63 19.66
CA ARG A 150 32.55 1.00 21.10
C ARG A 150 33.40 2.23 21.36
N ASP A 151 34.43 2.48 20.57
CA ASP A 151 35.31 3.64 20.74
C ASP A 151 34.74 4.91 20.05
N GLN A 152 33.68 4.80 19.26
CA GLN A 152 33.16 5.86 18.37
C GLN A 152 31.78 6.40 18.78
N ARG A 153 31.53 6.57 20.10
CA ARG A 153 30.20 6.85 20.68
C ARG A 153 29.39 8.00 20.08
N GLU A 154 30.02 9.05 19.56
CA GLU A 154 29.30 10.21 19.01
C GLU A 154 29.10 10.12 17.50
N ARG A 155 29.74 9.16 16.83
CA ARG A 155 29.96 9.22 15.39
C ARG A 155 28.71 8.95 14.55
N PHE A 156 27.83 8.07 15.02
CA PHE A 156 26.57 7.72 14.33
C PHE A 156 25.35 7.87 15.25
N ALA A 157 25.44 8.72 16.29
CA ALA A 157 24.43 8.80 17.33
C ALA A 157 23.05 9.21 16.80
N SER A 158 22.99 10.12 15.83
CA SER A 158 21.74 10.57 15.22
C SER A 158 21.22 9.58 14.18
N GLU A 159 22.12 9.06 13.34
CA GLU A 159 21.82 8.13 12.25
C GLU A 159 21.24 6.83 12.77
N VAL A 160 21.81 6.29 13.86
CA VAL A 160 21.34 5.02 14.42
C VAL A 160 19.92 5.10 14.96
N HIS A 161 19.50 6.28 15.43
CA HIS A 161 18.14 6.47 15.91
C HIS A 161 17.14 6.36 14.75
N VAL A 162 17.44 7.04 13.65
CA VAL A 162 16.62 6.97 12.42
C VAL A 162 16.66 5.56 11.83
N LEU A 163 17.81 4.90 11.85
CA LEU A 163 17.93 3.51 11.42
C LEU A 163 17.06 2.56 12.26
N GLY A 164 16.98 2.78 13.58
CA GLY A 164 16.08 2.00 14.44
C GLY A 164 14.61 2.16 14.04
N GLN A 165 14.18 3.39 13.77
CA GLN A 165 12.82 3.67 13.28
C GLN A 165 12.56 3.02 11.91
N LEU A 166 13.53 3.11 10.99
CA LEU A 166 13.47 2.49 9.67
C LEU A 166 13.34 0.98 9.77
N ALA A 167 14.23 0.32 10.53
CA ALA A 167 14.24 -1.12 10.70
C ALA A 167 12.94 -1.62 11.34
N LYS A 168 12.42 -0.89 12.34
CA LYS A 168 11.10 -1.16 12.94
C LYS A 168 9.97 -1.05 11.95
N LYS A 169 9.98 0.00 11.12
CA LYS A 169 8.94 0.25 10.12
C LYS A 169 8.91 -0.89 9.10
N VAL A 170 10.08 -1.28 8.56
CA VAL A 170 10.21 -2.41 7.65
C VAL A 170 9.73 -3.71 8.30
N ALA A 171 10.10 -3.96 9.56
CA ALA A 171 9.66 -5.15 10.30
C ALA A 171 8.16 -5.17 10.65
N SER A 172 7.46 -4.04 10.58
CA SER A 172 6.02 -3.92 10.82
C SER A 172 5.16 -4.14 9.57
N ILE A 173 5.78 -4.34 8.40
CA ILE A 173 5.07 -4.62 7.15
C ILE A 173 4.69 -6.10 7.15
N GLU A 174 3.39 -6.39 7.18
CA GLU A 174 2.86 -7.76 7.19
C GLU A 174 2.90 -8.41 5.80
N ASP A 175 2.74 -7.62 4.75
CA ASP A 175 2.80 -8.07 3.36
C ASP A 175 4.26 -8.33 2.94
N GLU A 176 4.58 -9.58 2.60
CA GLU A 176 5.93 -10.02 2.26
C GLU A 176 6.48 -9.35 1.00
N GLU A 177 5.65 -9.15 -0.02
CA GLU A 177 6.05 -8.51 -1.28
C GLU A 177 6.39 -7.03 -1.06
N VAL A 178 5.55 -6.34 -0.28
CA VAL A 178 5.79 -4.94 0.10
C VAL A 178 7.01 -4.84 1.02
N ALA A 179 7.20 -5.77 1.94
CA ALA A 179 8.35 -5.80 2.84
C ALA A 179 9.65 -5.99 2.05
N ASP A 180 9.69 -6.90 1.08
CA ASP A 180 10.87 -7.13 0.26
C ASP A 180 11.19 -5.96 -0.66
N THR A 181 10.16 -5.31 -1.21
CA THR A 181 10.30 -4.05 -1.94
C THR A 181 10.91 -2.96 -1.05
N ALA A 182 10.40 -2.80 0.18
CA ALA A 182 10.95 -1.86 1.16
C ALA A 182 12.42 -2.17 1.47
N LYS A 183 12.77 -3.44 1.69
CA LYS A 183 14.16 -3.85 1.93
C LYS A 183 15.06 -3.53 0.75
N ALA A 184 14.62 -3.79 -0.48
CA ALA A 184 15.37 -3.50 -1.70
C ALA A 184 15.61 -1.99 -1.87
N ILE A 185 14.60 -1.16 -1.59
CA ILE A 185 14.72 0.31 -1.60
C ILE A 185 15.81 0.76 -0.62
N VAL A 186 15.79 0.26 0.62
CA VAL A 186 16.80 0.62 1.61
C VAL A 186 18.21 0.24 1.16
N LYS A 187 18.39 -0.96 0.58
CA LYS A 187 19.68 -1.38 0.02
C LYS A 187 20.13 -0.50 -1.15
N GLY A 188 19.20 -0.03 -1.98
CA GLY A 188 19.50 0.87 -3.09
C GLY A 188 19.84 2.30 -2.65
N LEU A 189 19.21 2.78 -1.57
CA LEU A 189 19.40 4.15 -1.07
C LEU A 189 20.57 4.27 -0.08
N ILE A 190 20.87 3.22 0.69
CA ILE A 190 21.96 3.21 1.67
C ILE A 190 23.03 2.23 1.19
N ASN A 191 24.19 2.78 0.81
CA ASN A 191 25.32 2.00 0.33
C ASN A 191 25.81 0.97 1.39
N ASP A 192 26.26 -0.18 0.89
CA ASP A 192 26.69 -1.37 1.63
C ASP A 192 27.67 -1.07 2.76
N SER A 193 28.70 -0.26 2.51
CA SER A 193 29.69 0.10 3.52
C SER A 193 29.05 0.87 4.69
N TYR A 194 28.07 1.74 4.44
CA TYR A 194 27.34 2.41 5.52
C TYR A 194 26.39 1.47 6.24
N ARG A 195 25.70 0.59 5.52
CA ARG A 195 24.84 -0.42 6.14
C ARG A 195 25.64 -1.27 7.12
N PHE A 196 26.86 -1.68 6.75
CA PHE A 196 27.78 -2.40 7.62
C PHE A 196 28.16 -1.62 8.87
N TRP A 197 28.69 -0.40 8.72
CA TRP A 197 29.15 0.37 9.87
C TRP A 197 28.01 0.79 10.81
N LEU A 198 26.86 1.17 10.26
CA LEU A 198 25.67 1.47 11.04
C LEU A 198 25.13 0.23 11.76
N TYR A 199 25.21 -0.95 11.15
CA TYR A 199 24.84 -2.21 11.79
C TYR A 199 25.75 -2.50 12.99
N CYS A 200 27.08 -2.45 12.80
CA CYS A 200 28.04 -2.66 13.89
C CYS A 200 27.85 -1.64 15.02
N TYR A 201 27.58 -0.38 14.68
CA TYR A 201 27.30 0.67 15.65
C TYR A 201 26.01 0.43 16.42
N ALA A 202 24.94 0.01 15.73
CA ALA A 202 23.65 -0.33 16.34
C ALA A 202 23.76 -1.46 17.36
N GLN A 203 24.63 -2.45 17.12
CA GLN A 203 24.86 -3.55 18.07
C GLN A 203 25.30 -3.07 19.45
N VAL A 204 26.02 -1.94 19.52
CA VAL A 204 26.56 -1.39 20.77
C VAL A 204 25.64 -0.32 21.36
N TRP A 205 25.20 0.63 20.54
CA TRP A 205 24.68 1.91 21.04
C TRP A 205 23.17 2.09 20.89
N ASN A 206 22.47 1.17 20.21
CA ASN A 206 21.02 1.28 20.05
C ASN A 206 20.32 -0.09 20.09
N LEU A 207 19.69 -0.37 21.24
CA LEU A 207 18.98 -1.62 21.49
C LEU A 207 17.81 -1.86 20.51
N GLU A 208 17.08 -0.80 20.15
CA GLU A 208 15.93 -0.92 19.24
C GLU A 208 16.39 -1.28 17.83
N ALA A 209 17.39 -0.56 17.30
CA ALA A 209 17.98 -0.84 16.01
C ALA A 209 18.59 -2.26 15.98
N ASN A 210 19.34 -2.65 17.01
CA ASN A 210 19.89 -4.00 17.13
C ASN A 210 18.80 -5.08 17.01
N TYR A 211 17.71 -4.93 17.77
CA TYR A 211 16.61 -5.90 17.78
C TYR A 211 16.00 -6.12 16.40
N TYR A 212 15.68 -5.05 15.66
CA TYR A 212 15.06 -5.18 14.35
C TYR A 212 16.05 -5.57 13.25
N LEU A 213 17.28 -5.06 13.29
CA LEU A 213 18.30 -5.39 12.29
C LEU A 213 18.74 -6.86 12.35
N LYS A 214 18.77 -7.48 13.54
CA LYS A 214 19.04 -8.93 13.66
C LYS A 214 18.01 -9.81 12.95
N LYS A 215 16.77 -9.34 12.81
CA LYS A 215 15.71 -10.04 12.08
C LYS A 215 15.79 -9.80 10.57
N TRP A 216 16.51 -8.79 10.14
CA TRP A 216 16.62 -8.41 8.74
C TRP A 216 17.81 -9.10 8.08
N VAL A 217 17.54 -10.27 7.52
CA VAL A 217 18.52 -11.05 6.74
C VAL A 217 18.99 -10.24 5.52
N GLY A 218 20.31 -10.07 5.41
CA GLY A 218 20.94 -9.36 4.29
C GLY A 218 20.83 -7.84 4.33
N PHE A 219 20.47 -7.23 5.47
CA PHE A 219 20.66 -5.78 5.66
C PHE A 219 22.14 -5.38 5.60
N CYS A 220 22.99 -6.22 6.17
CA CYS A 220 24.43 -5.99 6.28
C CYS A 220 25.17 -7.04 5.44
N THR A 221 26.20 -6.57 4.73
CA THR A 221 27.15 -7.37 3.96
C THR A 221 28.55 -6.83 4.28
N ILE A 222 29.55 -7.71 4.25
CA ILE A 222 30.94 -7.29 4.49
C ILE A 222 31.35 -6.41 3.30
N PRO A 223 31.86 -5.19 3.53
CA PRO A 223 32.32 -4.33 2.46
C PRO A 223 33.64 -4.84 1.86
N ASP A 224 33.83 -4.65 0.56
CA ASP A 224 35.03 -5.05 -0.19
C ASP A 224 36.34 -4.59 0.48
N GLU A 225 36.32 -3.43 1.15
CA GLU A 225 37.52 -2.90 1.82
C GLU A 225 37.97 -3.73 3.03
N LEU A 226 37.06 -4.53 3.60
CA LEU A 226 37.32 -5.40 4.75
C LEU A 226 37.52 -6.86 4.36
N GLU A 227 37.13 -7.27 3.15
CA GLU A 227 37.35 -8.64 2.66
C GLU A 227 38.82 -9.05 2.70
N ARG A 228 39.74 -8.09 2.51
CA ARG A 228 41.19 -8.30 2.60
C ARG A 228 41.69 -8.88 3.94
N TYR A 229 40.87 -8.82 4.99
CA TYR A 229 41.20 -9.37 6.31
C TYR A 229 40.76 -10.82 6.48
N LEU A 230 39.98 -11.35 5.55
CA LEU A 230 39.54 -12.73 5.54
C LEU A 230 40.48 -13.55 4.63
N PRO A 231 40.75 -14.82 4.97
CA PRO A 231 41.46 -15.73 4.07
C PRO A 231 40.65 -15.94 2.79
N ASP A 232 41.34 -16.05 1.65
CA ASP A 232 40.68 -16.36 0.37
C ASP A 232 39.95 -17.71 0.53
N PRO A 233 38.68 -17.86 0.12
CA PRO A 233 37.99 -19.14 0.15
C PRO A 233 38.76 -20.27 -0.57
N HIS A 234 39.71 -19.95 -1.44
CA HIS A 234 40.63 -20.90 -2.08
C HIS A 234 41.85 -21.32 -1.24
N ASP A 235 42.16 -20.62 -0.16
CA ASP A 235 43.27 -20.93 0.77
C ASP A 235 42.83 -21.82 1.95
N LEU A 236 41.53 -22.11 2.07
CA LEU A 236 41.04 -23.11 3.02
C LEU A 236 41.54 -24.49 2.57
N PRO A 237 42.28 -25.24 3.41
CA PRO A 237 42.62 -26.61 3.09
C PRO A 237 41.32 -27.36 2.82
N THR A 238 41.21 -27.93 1.62
CA THR A 238 40.18 -28.89 1.28
C THR A 238 40.40 -30.09 2.20
N ASP A 239 39.69 -30.10 3.32
CA ASP A 239 39.74 -31.20 4.27
C ASP A 239 39.32 -32.49 3.55
N LYS A 240 40.16 -33.51 3.70
CA LYS A 240 39.97 -34.88 3.23
C LYS A 240 39.14 -35.68 4.22
#